data_AF-A0A7L1I3B8-F1
#
_entry.id   AF-A0A7L1I3B8-F1
#
_cell.length_a   1.000
_cell.length_b   1.000
_cell.length_c   1.000
_cell.angle_alpha   90.00
_cell.angle_beta   90.00
_cell.angle_gamma   90.00
#
_symmetry.space_group_name_H-M   'P 1'
#
loop_
_entity.id
_entity.type
_entity.pdbx_description
1 polymer ?
#
loop_
_entity_poly.entity_id
_entity_poly.type
_entity_poly.pdbx_seq_one_letter_code
_entity_poly.pdbx_strand_id
1 'polypeptide(L)'
;MQQGREEEDDLEEEEDDEDEVGPERALEKSPFQLTAGDVYDISSLVGRDLLQLSDGPRVPATLARLQFRIVRVLEMLETLLSLGPDKMVIDLTDPNRPRFTLQELRDVLQERNQLKAQLLVVQEELQCYKRYIVKSAKN
;
A
#
# COMPACT_ATOMS: atom_id res chain seq x y z
N MET A 1 -21.65 38.64 -55.51
CA MET A 1 -20.89 39.40 -54.51
C MET A 1 -21.29 38.86 -53.14
N GLN A 2 -20.46 37.96 -52.60
CA GLN A 2 -20.38 37.63 -51.16
C GLN A 2 -20.12 38.94 -50.35
N GLN A 3 -20.33 39.07 -49.04
CA GLN A 3 -19.91 38.25 -47.90
C GLN A 3 -20.39 38.99 -46.62
N GLY A 4 -20.50 38.32 -45.47
CA GLY A 4 -20.60 38.99 -44.17
C GLY A 4 -21.46 38.28 -43.15
N ARG A 5 -21.14 37.02 -42.85
CA ARG A 5 -21.69 36.29 -41.70
C ARG A 5 -20.53 35.58 -41.02
N GLU A 6 -20.63 35.52 -39.69
CA GLU A 6 -19.81 34.75 -38.75
C GLU A 6 -18.44 35.39 -38.41
N GLU A 7 -18.46 36.27 -37.41
CA GLU A 7 -17.42 36.26 -36.38
C GLU A 7 -17.69 35.00 -35.55
N GLU A 8 -16.89 33.96 -35.75
CA GLU A 8 -16.83 32.79 -34.89
C GLU A 8 -16.04 33.21 -33.65
N ASP A 9 -16.72 33.26 -32.49
CA ASP A 9 -16.06 33.31 -31.19
C ASP A 9 -15.34 31.97 -30.99
N ASP A 10 -14.09 31.90 -31.42
CA ASP A 10 -13.12 30.87 -31.02
C ASP A 10 -12.85 31.03 -29.52
N LEU A 11 -13.71 30.42 -28.70
CA LEU A 11 -13.37 30.11 -27.32
C LEU A 11 -12.36 28.96 -27.39
N GLU A 12 -11.07 29.31 -27.39
CA GLU A 12 -9.98 28.38 -27.12
C GLU A 12 -10.31 27.67 -25.80
N GLU A 13 -10.70 26.39 -25.90
CA GLU A 13 -10.75 25.48 -24.76
C GLU A 13 -9.30 25.36 -24.28
N GLU A 14 -8.95 26.10 -23.23
CA GLU A 14 -7.75 25.85 -22.43
C GLU A 14 -7.86 24.39 -21.96
N GLU A 15 -7.21 23.48 -22.68
CA GLU A 15 -6.90 22.14 -22.19
C GLU A 15 -5.99 22.33 -20.98
N ASP A 16 -6.60 22.53 -19.81
CA ASP A 16 -5.94 22.33 -18.52
C ASP A 16 -5.55 20.86 -18.49
N ASP A 17 -4.36 20.56 -19.00
CA ASP A 17 -3.53 19.42 -18.63
C ASP A 17 -3.23 19.55 -17.12
N GLU A 18 -4.26 19.40 -16.28
CA GLU A 18 -4.07 19.05 -14.88
C GLU A 18 -3.50 17.62 -14.89
N ASP A 19 -2.18 17.53 -15.02
CA ASP A 19 -1.36 16.40 -14.60
C ASP A 19 -2.07 15.75 -13.42
N GLU A 20 -2.68 14.59 -13.65
CA GLU A 20 -3.47 13.85 -12.69
C GLU A 20 -2.66 13.77 -11.38
N VAL A 21 -2.95 14.67 -10.42
CA VAL A 21 -2.18 14.79 -9.17
C VAL A 21 -2.59 13.62 -8.31
N GLY A 22 -2.02 12.46 -8.63
CA GLY A 22 -2.39 11.20 -8.01
C GLY A 22 -2.07 11.24 -6.51
N PRO A 23 -2.93 10.65 -5.66
CA PRO A 23 -2.74 10.60 -4.21
C PRO A 23 -1.44 9.89 -3.79
N GLU A 24 -0.74 9.23 -4.73
CA GLU A 24 0.52 8.54 -4.50
C GLU A 24 1.70 9.49 -4.26
N ARG A 25 1.64 10.73 -4.78
CA ARG A 25 2.71 11.74 -4.60
C ARG A 25 2.93 12.09 -3.13
N ALA A 26 1.90 11.98 -2.29
CA ALA A 26 2.00 12.21 -0.85
C ALA A 26 3.06 11.32 -0.19
N LEU A 27 3.30 10.10 -0.70
CA LEU A 27 4.29 9.16 -0.16
C LEU A 27 5.74 9.53 -0.50
N GLU A 28 5.95 10.32 -1.55
CA GLU A 28 7.27 10.74 -2.01
C GLU A 28 7.79 11.96 -1.24
N LYS A 29 6.88 12.72 -0.62
CA LYS A 29 7.21 13.92 0.15
C LYS A 29 8.12 13.61 1.33
N SER A 30 8.88 14.63 1.73
CA SER A 30 9.60 14.61 2.99
C SER A 30 8.61 14.62 4.16
N PRO A 31 8.83 13.84 5.23
CA PRO A 31 7.98 13.83 6.43
C PRO A 31 7.74 15.25 7.01
N PHE A 32 8.73 16.14 6.90
CA PHE A 32 8.65 17.52 7.40
C PHE A 32 7.84 18.47 6.51
N GLN A 33 7.40 17.99 5.35
CA GLN A 33 6.65 18.75 4.35
C GLN A 33 5.23 18.18 4.15
N LEU A 34 4.85 17.17 4.94
CA LEU A 34 3.52 16.59 4.87
C LEU A 34 2.47 17.58 5.36
N THR A 35 1.41 17.72 4.57
CA THR A 35 0.20 18.47 4.92
C THR A 35 -0.90 17.53 5.41
N ALA A 36 -1.97 18.07 5.99
CA ALA A 36 -3.13 17.26 6.35
C ALA A 36 -3.76 16.56 5.13
N GLY A 37 -3.74 17.22 3.96
CA GLY A 37 -4.20 16.63 2.69
C GLY A 37 -3.40 15.38 2.32
N ASP A 38 -2.07 15.44 2.43
CA ASP A 38 -1.19 14.30 2.16
C ASP A 38 -1.51 13.10 3.06
N VAL A 39 -1.86 13.35 4.32
CA VAL A 39 -2.26 12.29 5.26
C VAL A 39 -3.58 11.66 4.85
N TYR A 40 -4.55 12.45 4.36
CA TYR A 40 -5.81 11.92 3.85
C TYR A 40 -5.60 11.09 2.58
N ASP A 41 -4.75 11.54 1.67
CA ASP A 41 -4.41 10.82 0.45
C ASP A 41 -3.75 9.47 0.77
N ILE A 42 -2.74 9.46 1.64
CA ILE A 42 -2.08 8.24 2.12
C ILE A 42 -3.11 7.31 2.79
N SER A 43 -3.98 7.86 3.65
CA SER A 43 -5.00 7.08 4.36
C SER A 43 -6.02 6.46 3.40
N SER A 44 -6.41 7.18 2.35
CA SER A 44 -7.34 6.70 1.32
C SER A 44 -6.74 5.54 0.51
N LEU A 45 -5.44 5.61 0.20
CA LEU A 45 -4.70 4.58 -0.52
C LEU A 45 -4.55 3.31 0.31
N VAL A 46 -4.16 3.46 1.58
CA VAL A 46 -4.03 2.34 2.53
C VAL A 46 -5.40 1.68 2.78
N GLY A 47 -6.44 2.48 3.02
CA GLY A 47 -7.80 1.98 3.25
C GLY A 47 -8.35 1.19 2.06
N ARG A 48 -8.11 1.67 0.83
CA ARG A 48 -8.50 0.97 -0.40
C ARG A 48 -7.81 -0.39 -0.54
N ASP A 49 -6.48 -0.43 -0.36
CA ASP A 49 -5.73 -1.68 -0.49
C ASP A 49 -6.13 -2.69 0.61
N LEU A 50 -6.40 -2.22 1.84
CA LEU A 50 -6.91 -3.06 2.93
C LEU A 50 -8.29 -3.65 2.60
N LEU A 51 -9.19 -2.84 2.05
CA LEU A 51 -10.53 -3.30 1.65
C LEU A 51 -10.46 -4.36 0.53
N GLN A 52 -9.57 -4.16 -0.45
CA GLN A 52 -9.32 -5.15 -1.50
C GLN A 52 -8.75 -6.47 -0.97
N LEU A 53 -7.96 -6.42 0.11
CA LEU A 53 -7.48 -7.63 0.79
C LEU A 53 -8.58 -8.32 1.61
N SER A 54 -9.58 -7.59 2.09
CA SER A 54 -10.69 -8.16 2.87
C SER A 54 -11.79 -8.78 2.01
N ASP A 55 -12.05 -8.23 0.82
CA ASP A 55 -13.28 -8.52 0.05
C ASP A 55 -13.05 -9.17 -1.33
N GLY A 56 -11.83 -9.62 -1.64
CA GLY A 56 -11.51 -10.14 -2.98
C GLY A 56 -10.44 -11.24 -3.06
N PRO A 57 -10.24 -11.82 -4.27
CA PRO A 57 -9.13 -12.72 -4.55
C PRO A 57 -7.81 -12.04 -4.22
N ARG A 58 -6.96 -12.69 -3.41
CA ARG A 58 -5.67 -12.13 -2.98
C ARG A 58 -4.74 -11.95 -4.19
N VAL A 59 -4.71 -10.74 -4.72
CA VAL A 59 -3.73 -10.34 -5.75
C VAL A 59 -2.42 -10.04 -5.06
N PRO A 60 -1.32 -10.76 -5.35
CA PRO A 60 -0.02 -10.52 -4.71
C PRO A 60 0.47 -9.08 -4.84
N ALA A 61 0.12 -8.41 -5.95
CA ALA A 61 0.47 -7.01 -6.20
C ALA A 61 -0.17 -6.03 -5.20
N THR A 62 -1.43 -6.25 -4.79
CA THR A 62 -2.11 -5.37 -3.81
C THR A 62 -1.44 -5.46 -2.44
N LEU A 63 -1.07 -6.68 -2.02
CA LEU A 63 -0.33 -6.86 -0.77
C LEU A 63 1.06 -6.21 -0.83
N ALA A 64 1.77 -6.31 -1.95
CA ALA A 64 3.09 -5.71 -2.13
C ALA A 64 3.03 -4.16 -2.10
N ARG A 65 2.05 -3.56 -2.78
CA ARG A 65 1.82 -2.10 -2.73
C ARG A 65 1.48 -1.63 -1.32
N LEU A 66 0.55 -2.31 -0.65
CA LEU A 66 0.20 -2.00 0.74
C LEU A 66 1.40 -2.11 1.66
N GLN A 67 2.19 -3.18 1.52
CA GLN A 67 3.41 -3.38 2.31
C GLN A 67 4.39 -2.22 2.11
N PHE A 68 4.63 -1.80 0.86
CA PHE A 68 5.49 -0.66 0.57
C PHE A 68 4.97 0.63 1.21
N ARG A 69 3.67 0.91 1.09
CA ARG A 69 3.02 2.09 1.70
C ARG A 69 3.15 2.09 3.22
N ILE A 70 2.91 0.94 3.87
CA ILE A 70 3.06 0.81 5.33
C ILE A 70 4.51 1.04 5.75
N VAL A 71 5.48 0.44 5.07
CA VAL A 71 6.91 0.63 5.35
C VAL A 71 7.26 2.12 5.24
N ARG A 72 6.82 2.78 4.17
CA ARG A 72 7.06 4.21 3.98
C ARG A 72 6.46 5.08 5.09
N VAL A 73 5.23 4.78 5.52
CA VAL A 73 4.59 5.50 6.64
C VAL A 73 5.35 5.28 7.95
N LEU A 74 5.82 4.06 8.21
CA LEU A 74 6.61 3.78 9.43
C LEU A 74 7.95 4.53 9.42
N GLU A 75 8.64 4.60 8.28
CA GLU A 75 9.86 5.41 8.12
C GLU A 75 9.58 6.92 8.34
N MET A 76 8.46 7.43 7.78
CA MET A 76 8.04 8.82 7.99
C MET A 76 7.74 9.11 9.47
N LEU A 77 7.11 8.18 10.18
CA LEU A 77 6.85 8.32 11.61
C LEU A 77 8.15 8.25 12.43
N GLU A 78 9.06 7.33 12.11
CA GLU A 78 10.36 7.22 12.79
C GLU A 78 11.20 8.49 12.61
N THR A 79 11.25 9.04 11.41
CA THR A 79 11.96 10.31 11.14
C THR A 79 11.36 11.48 11.91
N LEU A 80 10.04 11.60 11.97
CA LEU A 80 9.35 12.61 12.80
C LEU A 80 9.59 12.39 14.30
N LEU A 81 9.65 11.15 14.76
CA LEU A 81 9.90 10.76 16.16
C LEU A 81 11.36 10.95 16.59
N SER A 82 12.31 10.82 15.67
CA SER A 82 13.75 10.98 15.95
C SER A 82 14.17 12.45 16.20
N LEU A 83 13.34 13.43 15.84
CA LEU A 83 13.54 14.84 16.18
C LEU A 83 13.07 15.16 17.61
N GLY A 84 13.83 14.64 18.57
CA GLY A 84 13.96 15.18 19.92
C GLY A 84 12.84 14.82 20.92
N PRO A 85 13.20 14.65 22.21
CA PRO A 85 12.29 14.20 23.28
C PRO A 85 11.15 15.18 23.64
N ASP A 86 11.06 16.33 22.97
CA ASP A 86 10.20 17.44 23.37
C ASP A 86 8.84 17.51 22.66
N LYS A 87 8.49 16.55 21.78
CA LYS A 87 7.21 16.61 21.04
C LYS A 87 6.39 15.34 20.95
N MET A 88 6.89 14.20 21.43
CA MET A 88 6.05 13.07 21.80
C MET A 88 6.53 12.51 23.12
N VAL A 89 5.80 12.82 24.20
CA VAL A 89 5.90 12.04 25.44
C VAL A 89 5.31 10.67 25.13
N ILE A 90 6.14 9.78 24.59
CA ILE A 90 5.82 8.36 24.55
C ILE A 90 5.77 7.92 26.01
N ASP A 91 4.58 7.66 26.53
CA ASP A 91 4.43 7.11 27.86
C ASP A 91 5.11 5.73 27.89
N LEU A 92 6.34 5.70 28.41
CA LEU A 92 7.10 4.46 28.60
C LEU A 92 6.41 3.52 29.60
N THR A 93 5.43 4.04 30.35
CA THR A 93 4.65 3.35 31.38
C THR A 93 3.37 2.72 30.85
N ASP A 94 2.97 2.97 29.60
CA ASP A 94 1.75 2.41 29.02
C ASP A 94 1.81 0.86 29.02
N PRO A 95 0.91 0.18 29.75
CA PRO A 95 0.87 -1.28 29.84
C PRO A 95 0.37 -1.96 28.55
N ASN A 96 -0.36 -1.25 27.69
CA ASN A 96 -0.83 -1.75 26.39
C ASN A 96 0.16 -1.46 25.27
N ARG A 97 1.28 -0.78 25.56
CA ARG A 97 2.32 -0.48 24.58
C ARG A 97 2.86 -1.78 23.98
N PRO A 98 2.81 -1.98 22.66
CA PRO A 98 3.45 -3.13 22.04
C PRO A 98 4.98 -3.01 22.22
N ARG A 99 5.55 -3.91 23.03
CA ARG A 99 6.97 -3.95 23.39
C ARG A 99 7.74 -4.96 22.56
N PHE A 100 7.62 -4.87 21.24
CA PHE A 100 8.42 -5.72 20.36
C PHE A 100 9.76 -5.04 20.06
N THR A 101 10.84 -5.77 20.31
CA THR A 101 12.18 -5.44 19.86
C THR A 101 12.29 -5.67 18.34
N LEU A 102 13.23 -4.98 17.68
CA LEU A 102 13.54 -5.23 16.27
C LEU A 102 13.92 -6.69 16.00
N GLN A 103 14.48 -7.38 17.00
CA GLN A 103 14.82 -8.79 16.91
C GLN A 103 13.57 -9.66 16.86
N GLU A 104 12.60 -9.46 17.75
CA GLU A 104 11.33 -10.19 17.74
C GLU A 104 10.58 -9.98 16.42
N LEU A 105 10.58 -8.76 15.89
CA LEU A 105 9.96 -8.49 14.60
C LEU A 105 10.66 -9.24 13.45
N ARG A 106 12.00 -9.27 13.46
CA ARG A 106 12.80 -10.02 12.49
C ARG A 106 12.50 -11.52 12.58
N ASP A 107 12.43 -12.06 13.79
CA ASP A 107 12.19 -13.48 14.03
C ASP A 107 10.78 -13.87 13.53
N VAL A 108 9.76 -13.08 13.86
CA VAL A 108 8.38 -13.30 13.40
C VAL A 108 8.28 -13.21 11.87
N LEU A 109 8.98 -12.26 11.23
CA LEU A 109 8.99 -12.14 9.77
C LEU A 109 9.69 -13.33 9.11
N GLN A 110 10.80 -13.79 9.68
CA GLN A 110 11.53 -14.94 9.19
C GLN A 110 10.70 -16.22 9.34
N GLU A 111 10.09 -16.43 10.49
CA GLU A 111 9.18 -17.55 10.75
C GLU A 111 7.99 -17.53 9.78
N ARG A 112 7.34 -16.37 9.62
CA ARG A 112 6.23 -16.21 8.67
C ARG A 112 6.66 -16.54 7.24
N ASN A 113 7.84 -16.11 6.81
CA ASN A 113 8.36 -16.43 5.48
C ASN A 113 8.67 -17.92 5.32
N GLN A 114 9.24 -18.56 6.35
CA GLN A 114 9.53 -19.98 6.36
C GLN A 114 8.25 -20.83 6.27
N LEU A 115 7.22 -20.49 7.07
CA LEU A 115 5.92 -21.15 7.02
C LEU A 115 5.24 -20.97 5.66
N LYS A 116 5.37 -19.79 5.05
CA LYS A 116 4.83 -19.53 3.71
C LYS A 116 5.50 -20.41 2.65
N ALA A 117 6.82 -20.60 2.72
CA ALA A 117 7.54 -21.49 1.82
C ALA A 117 7.12 -22.95 2.00
N GLN A 118 6.97 -23.43 3.24
CA GLN A 118 6.48 -24.78 3.51
C GLN A 118 5.05 -24.98 3.01
N LEU A 119 4.17 -24.00 3.22
CA LEU A 119 2.79 -24.05 2.75
C LEU A 119 2.72 -24.17 1.22
N LEU A 120 3.60 -23.46 0.50
CA LEU A 120 3.67 -23.55 -0.96
C LEU A 120 4.01 -24.97 -1.42
N VAL A 121 5.05 -25.58 -0.82
CA VAL A 121 5.46 -26.96 -1.15
C VAL A 121 4.32 -27.95 -0.92
N VAL A 122 3.67 -27.88 0.25
CA VAL A 122 2.53 -28.77 0.58
C VAL A 122 1.36 -28.57 -0.39
N GLN A 123 1.09 -27.33 -0.79
CA GLN A 123 0.06 -27.05 -1.78
C GLN A 123 0.40 -27.66 -3.16
N GLU A 124 1.64 -27.56 -3.61
CA GLU A 124 2.11 -28.17 -4.86
C GLU A 124 1.98 -29.69 -4.83
N GLU A 125 2.38 -30.34 -3.73
CA GLU A 125 2.23 -31.78 -3.55
C GLU A 125 0.76 -32.21 -3.57
N LEU A 126 -0.11 -31.49 -2.85
CA LEU A 126 -1.55 -31.75 -2.86
C LEU A 126 -2.16 -31.60 -4.26
N GLN A 127 -1.69 -30.65 -5.07
CA GLN A 127 -2.12 -30.52 -6.46
C GLN A 127 -1.67 -31.71 -7.30
N CYS A 128 -0.44 -32.20 -7.12
CA CYS A 128 0.06 -33.42 -7.76
C CYS A 128 -0.80 -34.64 -7.40
N TYR A 129 -1.13 -34.84 -6.12
CA TYR A 129 -1.99 -35.94 -5.68
C TYR A 129 -3.41 -35.84 -6.25
N LYS A 130 -4.03 -34.66 -6.21
CA LYS A 130 -5.36 -34.45 -6.83
C LYS A 130 -5.34 -34.79 -8.31
N ARG A 131 -4.30 -34.37 -9.03
CA ARG A 131 -4.15 -34.67 -10.46
C ARG A 131 -3.94 -36.17 -10.71
N TYR A 132 -3.20 -36.86 -9.84
CA TYR A 132 -3.03 -38.32 -9.90
C TYR A 132 -4.36 -39.05 -9.70
N ILE A 133 -5.13 -38.69 -8.67
CA ILE A 133 -6.45 -39.28 -8.41
C ILE A 133 -7.39 -39.09 -9.60
N VAL A 134 -7.46 -37.87 -10.15
CA VAL A 134 -8.29 -37.57 -11.33
C VAL A 134 -7.86 -38.36 -12.57
N LYS A 135 -6.56 -38.57 -12.78
CA LYS A 135 -6.07 -39.44 -13.87
C LYS A 135 -6.43 -40.91 -13.63
N SER A 136 -6.29 -41.39 -12.39
CA SER A 136 -6.54 -42.78 -12.04
C SER A 136 -8.04 -43.14 -12.06
N ALA A 137 -8.93 -42.18 -11.89
CA ALA A 137 -10.38 -42.38 -11.98
C ALA A 137 -10.95 -42.32 -13.42
N LYS A 138 -10.11 -42.00 -14.42
CA LYS A 138 -10.49 -41.91 -15.85
C LYS A 138 -9.97 -43.07 -16.70
N ASN A 139 -9.20 -43.97 -16.09
CA ASN A 139 -8.75 -45.25 -16.66
C ASN A 139 -9.55 -46.40 -16.04
#